data_AF-A0A815TU18-F1
#
_entry.id   AF-A0A815TU18-F1
#
_cell.length_a   1.000
_cell.length_b   1.000
_cell.length_c   1.000
_cell.angle_alpha   90.00
_cell.angle_beta   90.00
_cell.angle_gamma   90.00
#
_symmetry.space_group_name_H-M   'P 1'
#
loop_
_entity.id
_entity.type
_entity.pdbx_description
1 polymer ?
#
loop_
_entity_poly.entity_id
_entity_poly.type
_entity_poly.pdbx_seq_one_letter_code
_entity_poly.pdbx_strand_id
1 'polypeptide(L)'
;NTMNIVRCKVSSNTGWSRVTCSDTSLFLLTQGLGPSISQYTFRPSIKCIKEWHSPETCTTEEYIFDLKWKHNSLAVIIYNEQNKETRLELRSSATLQRLWSIGVGSAFRCCLLYGDQWMVVDPLNSRLFHISTDGTLLKNDRYSQRPWNVIQWGKYVIGIRTAEGINLH
;
A
#
# COMPACT_ATOMS: atom_id res chain seq x y z
N ASN A 1 5.24 28.14 -13.03
CA ASN A 1 5.71 27.12 -12.07
C ASN A 1 6.54 26.09 -12.80
N THR A 2 7.87 26.19 -12.72
CA THR A 2 8.78 25.19 -13.25
C THR A 2 8.90 24.06 -12.22
N MET A 3 8.59 22.83 -12.61
CA MET A 3 8.77 21.66 -11.74
C MET A 3 10.28 21.43 -11.59
N ASN A 4 10.84 21.79 -10.43
CA ASN A 4 12.26 21.57 -10.15
C ASN A 4 12.48 20.09 -9.79
N ILE A 5 13.42 19.45 -10.50
CA ILE A 5 13.82 18.07 -10.19
C ILE A 5 14.79 18.11 -9.02
N VAL A 6 14.41 17.50 -7.90
CA VAL A 6 15.30 17.30 -6.75
C VAL A 6 15.52 15.81 -6.58
N ARG A 7 16.78 15.37 -6.71
CA ARG A 7 17.14 13.96 -6.50
C ARG A 7 17.28 13.69 -5.01
N CYS A 8 16.46 12.78 -4.48
CA CYS A 8 16.67 12.22 -3.15
C CYS A 8 17.74 11.12 -3.21
N LYS A 9 18.80 11.23 -2.41
CA LYS A 9 19.75 10.13 -2.22
C LYS A 9 19.10 9.11 -1.29
N VAL A 10 19.02 7.87 -1.74
CA VAL A 10 18.55 6.73 -0.95
C VAL A 10 19.75 5.87 -0.61
N SER A 11 19.84 5.43 0.63
CA SER A 11 20.98 4.69 1.20
C SER A 11 20.99 3.21 0.81
N SER A 12 19.89 2.69 0.25
CA SER A 12 19.73 1.26 -0.04
C SER A 12 20.27 0.88 -1.42
N ASN A 13 21.05 -0.21 -1.48
CA ASN A 13 21.45 -0.88 -2.72
C ASN A 13 20.31 -1.72 -3.32
N THR A 14 19.20 -1.87 -2.60
CA THR A 14 18.03 -2.63 -3.05
C THR A 14 17.09 -1.74 -3.87
N GLY A 15 16.55 -2.27 -4.97
CA GLY A 15 15.58 -1.56 -5.79
C GLY A 15 14.31 -1.19 -4.99
N TRP A 16 13.63 -0.10 -5.39
CA TRP A 16 12.39 0.35 -4.75
C TRP A 16 11.17 -0.23 -5.46
N SER A 17 10.13 -0.56 -4.69
CA SER A 17 8.91 -1.17 -5.20
C SER A 17 7.74 -0.18 -5.23
N ARG A 18 7.52 0.54 -4.13
CA ARG A 18 6.35 1.40 -3.93
C ARG A 18 6.74 2.67 -3.19
N VAL A 19 5.87 3.66 -3.35
CA VAL A 19 5.97 4.94 -2.68
C VAL A 19 4.58 5.43 -2.33
N THR A 20 4.46 6.10 -1.19
CA THR A 20 3.29 6.88 -0.80
C THR A 20 3.75 8.13 -0.06
N CYS A 21 2.89 9.13 0.11
CA CYS A 21 3.24 10.34 0.83
C CYS A 21 2.08 10.80 1.71
N SER A 22 2.45 11.44 2.81
CA SER A 22 1.60 12.39 3.52
C SER A 22 1.90 13.80 3.01
N ASP A 23 1.28 14.80 3.64
CA ASP A 23 1.57 16.21 3.34
C ASP A 23 3.01 16.63 3.68
N THR A 24 3.67 15.90 4.59
CA THR A 24 4.96 16.28 5.15
C THR A 24 6.07 15.26 4.89
N SER A 25 5.72 14.03 4.52
CA SER A 25 6.67 12.93 4.40
C SER A 25 6.42 12.04 3.18
N LEU A 26 7.51 11.53 2.62
CA LEU A 26 7.53 10.44 1.66
C LEU A 26 7.83 9.13 2.40
N PHE A 27 7.13 8.06 2.06
CA PHE A 27 7.42 6.71 2.51
C PHE A 27 7.80 5.86 1.30
N LEU A 28 8.99 5.28 1.33
CA LEU A 28 9.58 4.50 0.25
C LEU A 28 9.75 3.05 0.70
N LEU A 29 9.30 2.10 -0.12
CA LEU A 29 9.37 0.67 0.15
C LEU A 29 10.41 0.01 -0.77
N THR A 30 11.28 -0.83 -0.22
CA THR A 30 12.21 -1.65 -1.03
C THR A 30 11.53 -2.89 -1.63
N GLN A 31 12.18 -3.52 -2.60
CA GLN A 31 11.77 -4.80 -3.20
C GLN A 31 12.36 -5.99 -2.42
N GLY A 32 11.76 -7.16 -2.60
CA GLY A 32 12.26 -8.43 -2.07
C GLY A 32 11.61 -8.86 -0.76
N LEU A 33 12.20 -9.89 -0.17
CA LEU A 33 11.86 -10.46 1.13
C LEU A 33 12.39 -9.59 2.26
N GLY A 34 11.61 -9.44 3.33
CA GLY A 34 11.94 -8.56 4.46
C GLY A 34 12.22 -7.12 4.05
N PRO A 35 11.36 -6.47 3.23
CA PRO A 35 11.61 -5.14 2.72
C PRO A 35 11.68 -4.09 3.84
N SER A 36 12.46 -3.05 3.60
CA SER A 36 12.55 -1.87 4.46
C SER A 36 11.58 -0.78 3.99
N ILE A 37 11.14 0.04 4.94
CA ILE A 37 10.39 1.26 4.67
C ILE A 37 11.24 2.43 5.16
N SER A 38 11.50 3.41 4.29
CA SER A 38 12.22 4.63 4.64
C SER A 38 11.27 5.82 4.61
N GLN A 39 11.32 6.66 5.65
CA GLN A 39 10.60 7.93 5.71
C GLN A 39 11.54 9.10 5.42
N TYR A 40 11.12 9.95 4.49
CA TYR A 40 11.80 11.20 4.17
C TYR A 40 10.91 12.39 4.49
N THR A 41 11.45 13.44 5.10
CA THR A 41 10.76 14.74 5.21
C THR A 41 10.96 15.55 3.94
N PHE A 42 9.99 16.39 3.56
CA PHE A 42 10.15 17.32 2.43
C PHE A 42 10.81 18.65 2.80
N ARG A 43 10.68 19.09 4.06
CA ARG A 43 11.11 20.43 4.51
C ARG A 43 11.96 20.36 5.79
N PRO A 44 12.93 21.29 5.95
CA PRO A 44 13.38 22.31 5.00
C PRO A 44 14.23 21.75 3.84
N SER A 45 14.63 20.48 3.92
CA SER A 45 15.40 19.78 2.91
C SER A 45 14.99 18.30 2.90
N ILE A 46 15.03 17.66 1.74
CA ILE A 46 14.74 16.23 1.64
C ILE A 46 15.81 15.43 2.38
N LYS A 47 15.41 14.76 3.46
CA LYS A 47 16.30 13.95 4.30
C LYS A 47 15.58 12.70 4.76
N CYS A 48 16.27 11.57 4.77
CA CYS A 48 15.80 10.36 5.44
C CYS A 48 15.81 10.64 6.94
N ILE A 49 14.66 10.50 7.59
CA ILE A 49 14.53 10.72 9.03
C ILE A 49 14.39 9.42 9.81
N LYS A 50 13.93 8.36 9.14
CA LYS A 50 13.74 7.06 9.75
C LYS A 50 13.76 5.96 8.70
N GLU A 51 14.30 4.81 9.07
CA GLU A 51 14.24 3.60 8.28
C GLU A 51 13.81 2.46 9.21
N TRP A 52 12.85 1.67 8.77
CA TRP A 52 12.40 0.46 9.44
C TRP A 52 12.79 -0.74 8.62
N HIS A 53 13.26 -1.79 9.28
CA HIS A 53 13.63 -3.06 8.67
C HIS A 53 12.82 -4.19 9.29
N SER A 54 12.91 -5.39 8.73
CA SER A 54 12.42 -6.58 9.43
C SER A 54 13.09 -6.73 10.80
N PRO A 55 12.33 -7.09 11.86
CA PRO A 55 10.93 -7.53 11.86
C PRO A 55 9.89 -6.40 12.02
N GLU A 56 10.30 -5.13 12.08
CA GLU A 56 9.38 -4.01 12.27
C GLU A 56 8.44 -3.82 11.08
N THR A 57 8.92 -3.98 9.85
CA THR A 57 8.11 -3.89 8.63
C THR A 57 7.29 -5.15 8.40
N CYS A 58 7.92 -6.30 8.36
CA CYS A 58 7.33 -7.63 8.26
C CYS A 58 8.41 -8.67 8.59
N THR A 59 8.07 -9.97 8.61
CA THR A 59 9.12 -11.00 8.80
C THR A 59 10.07 -11.05 7.61
N THR A 60 11.20 -11.74 7.78
CA THR A 60 12.22 -11.92 6.74
C THR A 60 11.75 -12.79 5.57
N GLU A 61 10.65 -13.52 5.72
CA GLU A 61 10.05 -14.38 4.70
C GLU A 61 8.79 -13.76 4.06
N GLU A 62 8.57 -12.48 4.32
CA GLU A 62 7.41 -11.74 3.84
C GLU A 62 7.79 -10.71 2.78
N TYR A 63 6.91 -10.55 1.80
CA TYR A 63 6.93 -9.47 0.82
C TYR A 63 5.90 -8.41 1.20
N ILE A 64 6.16 -7.16 0.82
CA ILE A 64 5.15 -6.10 0.82
C ILE A 64 4.80 -5.74 -0.63
N PHE A 65 3.54 -5.97 -1.01
CA PHE A 65 3.08 -5.77 -2.40
C PHE A 65 2.56 -4.36 -2.68
N ASP A 66 2.01 -3.70 -1.67
CA ASP A 66 1.50 -2.34 -1.77
C ASP A 66 1.63 -1.56 -0.47
N LEU A 67 1.72 -0.24 -0.61
CA LEU A 67 1.88 0.71 0.48
C LEU A 67 1.05 1.96 0.19
N LYS A 68 0.14 2.33 1.11
CA LYS A 68 -0.70 3.52 1.00
C LYS A 68 -0.77 4.27 2.32
N TRP A 69 -0.63 5.59 2.27
CA TRP A 69 -0.83 6.45 3.44
C TRP A 69 -2.30 6.81 3.63
N LYS A 70 -2.71 6.90 4.90
CA LYS A 70 -4.01 7.41 5.36
C LYS A 70 -3.85 7.99 6.76
N HIS A 71 -4.08 9.29 6.96
CA HIS A 71 -4.25 9.94 8.28
C HIS A 71 -3.37 9.33 9.41
N ASN A 72 -2.05 9.56 9.35
CA ASN A 72 -1.05 9.05 10.31
C ASN A 72 -0.92 7.52 10.37
N SER A 73 -1.43 6.82 9.36
CA SER A 73 -1.33 5.37 9.21
C SER A 73 -0.83 5.00 7.83
N LEU A 74 -0.27 3.79 7.74
CA LEU A 74 0.13 3.14 6.50
C LEU A 74 -0.66 1.84 6.37
N ALA A 75 -1.38 1.69 5.26
CA ALA A 75 -1.93 0.43 4.83
C ALA A 75 -0.89 -0.32 4.02
N VAL A 76 -0.72 -1.59 4.35
CA VAL A 76 0.38 -2.43 3.87
C VAL A 76 -0.19 -3.80 3.48
N ILE A 77 -0.01 -4.20 2.22
CA ILE A 77 -0.36 -5.56 1.79
C ILE A 77 0.87 -6.44 1.96
N ILE A 78 0.80 -7.39 2.87
CA ILE A 78 1.89 -8.30 3.23
C ILE A 78 1.54 -9.70 2.75
N TYR A 79 2.47 -10.34 2.06
CA TYR A 79 2.34 -11.72 1.61
C TYR A 79 3.45 -12.57 2.22
N ASN A 80 3.07 -13.69 2.83
CA ASN A 80 3.99 -14.61 3.47
C ASN A 80 4.32 -15.77 2.54
N GLU A 81 5.60 -15.90 2.21
CA GLU A 81 6.05 -16.86 1.21
C GLU A 81 6.00 -18.31 1.71
N GLN A 82 6.03 -18.54 3.02
CA GLN A 82 6.00 -19.89 3.59
C GLN A 82 4.59 -20.48 3.55
N ASN A 83 3.59 -19.73 4.02
CA ASN A 83 2.22 -20.22 4.14
C ASN A 83 1.31 -19.79 2.98
N LYS A 84 1.80 -18.95 2.06
CA LYS A 84 1.08 -18.45 0.89
C LYS A 84 -0.14 -17.57 1.23
N GLU A 85 -0.15 -16.97 2.41
CA GLU A 85 -1.23 -16.08 2.85
C GLU A 85 -0.91 -14.62 2.56
N THR A 86 -1.93 -13.86 2.15
CA THR A 86 -1.85 -12.40 2.03
C THR A 86 -2.76 -11.74 3.05
N ARG A 87 -2.27 -10.68 3.68
CA ARG A 87 -3.03 -9.84 4.60
C ARG A 87 -2.87 -8.36 4.29
N LEU A 88 -3.91 -7.60 4.59
CA LEU A 88 -3.86 -6.16 4.67
C LEU A 88 -3.70 -5.80 6.14
N GLU A 89 -2.69 -5.00 6.44
CA GLU A 89 -2.52 -4.41 7.77
C GLU A 89 -2.62 -2.89 7.67
N LEU A 90 -3.25 -2.29 8.68
CA LEU A 90 -3.11 -0.86 8.93
C LEU A 90 -2.16 -0.69 10.10
N ARG A 91 -1.17 0.18 9.93
CA ARG A 91 -0.11 0.42 10.90
C ARG A 91 0.04 1.90 11.17
N SER A 92 0.44 2.27 12.39
CA SER A 92 0.83 3.64 12.70
C SER A 92 1.99 4.07 11.80
N SER A 93 1.91 5.22 11.14
CA SER A 93 3.02 5.71 10.30
C SER A 93 4.22 6.18 11.11
N ALA A 94 4.06 6.42 12.42
CA ALA A 94 5.13 6.86 13.30
C ALA A 94 5.95 5.69 13.90
N THR A 95 5.27 4.58 14.20
CA THR A 95 5.86 3.44 14.92
C THR A 95 5.84 2.13 14.14
N LEU A 96 5.10 2.05 13.02
CA LEU A 96 4.72 0.80 12.33
C LEU A 96 4.01 -0.23 13.21
N GLN A 97 3.57 0.15 14.41
CA GLN A 97 2.74 -0.71 15.25
C GLN A 97 1.43 -1.01 14.52
N ARG A 98 1.08 -2.28 14.49
CA ARG A 98 -0.14 -2.77 13.85
C ARG A 98 -1.37 -2.32 14.63
N LEU A 99 -2.29 -1.66 13.92
CA LEU A 99 -3.59 -1.23 14.43
C LEU A 99 -4.63 -2.34 14.21
N TRP A 100 -4.67 -2.91 13.01
CA TRP A 100 -5.49 -4.08 12.70
C TRP A 100 -4.90 -4.88 11.53
N SER A 101 -5.40 -6.10 11.33
CA SER A 101 -5.01 -7.02 10.26
C SER A 101 -6.20 -7.81 9.76
N ILE A 102 -6.30 -8.01 8.45
CA ILE A 102 -7.30 -8.89 7.84
C ILE A 102 -6.69 -9.68 6.67
N GLY A 103 -7.05 -10.95 6.55
CA GLY A 103 -6.66 -11.80 5.42
C GLY A 103 -7.36 -11.37 4.13
N VAL A 104 -6.61 -11.27 3.03
CA VAL A 104 -7.09 -10.79 1.72
C VAL A 104 -6.52 -11.63 0.58
N GLY A 105 -7.10 -12.81 0.35
CA GLY A 105 -6.87 -13.65 -0.83
C GLY A 105 -5.44 -13.64 -1.39
N SER A 106 -5.33 -13.45 -2.70
CA SER A 106 -4.05 -13.18 -3.37
C SER A 106 -3.99 -11.72 -3.82
N ALA A 107 -4.24 -10.80 -2.89
CA ALA A 107 -4.31 -9.38 -3.19
C ALA A 107 -2.95 -8.74 -3.50
N PHE A 108 -2.91 -7.76 -4.41
CA PHE A 108 -1.67 -7.07 -4.79
C PHE A 108 -1.73 -5.55 -4.69
N ARG A 109 -2.92 -4.95 -4.72
CA ARG A 109 -3.09 -3.50 -4.64
C ARG A 109 -4.27 -3.15 -3.75
N CYS A 110 -4.16 -2.00 -3.10
CA CYS A 110 -5.25 -1.39 -2.37
C CYS A 110 -5.40 0.08 -2.70
N CYS A 111 -6.58 0.62 -2.41
CA CYS A 111 -6.85 2.04 -2.46
C CYS A 111 -7.74 2.44 -1.29
N LEU A 112 -7.49 3.65 -0.78
CA LEU A 112 -8.36 4.32 0.17
C LEU A 112 -9.57 4.87 -0.59
N LEU A 113 -10.78 4.47 -0.18
CA LEU A 113 -12.04 4.99 -0.68
C LEU A 113 -12.46 6.23 0.12
N TYR A 114 -13.41 6.97 -0.42
CA TYR A 114 -14.09 8.01 0.34
C TYR A 114 -14.77 7.40 1.59
N GLY A 115 -14.70 8.08 2.72
CA GLY A 115 -15.19 7.55 4.00
C GLY A 115 -14.21 6.63 4.72
N ASP A 116 -12.92 6.72 4.39
CA ASP A 116 -11.81 6.07 5.13
C ASP A 116 -11.80 4.53 5.08
N GLN A 117 -12.56 3.94 4.14
CA GLN A 117 -12.64 2.51 3.87
C GLN A 117 -11.61 2.10 2.82
N TRP A 118 -11.37 0.80 2.67
CA TRP A 118 -10.38 0.27 1.75
C TRP A 118 -11.01 -0.62 0.70
N MET A 119 -10.53 -0.49 -0.54
CA MET A 119 -10.75 -1.48 -1.59
C MET A 119 -9.43 -2.20 -1.85
N VAL A 120 -9.48 -3.53 -1.91
CA VAL A 120 -8.33 -4.37 -2.22
C VAL A 120 -8.66 -5.23 -3.45
N VAL A 121 -7.73 -5.28 -4.40
CA VAL A 121 -7.88 -6.08 -5.62
C VAL A 121 -7.08 -7.37 -5.53
N ASP A 122 -7.75 -8.48 -5.82
CA ASP A 122 -7.17 -9.80 -6.02
C ASP A 122 -7.31 -10.19 -7.50
N PRO A 123 -6.33 -9.81 -8.34
CA PRO A 123 -6.32 -10.13 -9.76
C PRO A 123 -6.34 -11.63 -10.04
N LEU A 124 -5.69 -12.45 -9.20
CA LEU A 124 -5.56 -13.88 -9.51
C LEU A 124 -6.92 -14.58 -9.44
N ASN A 125 -7.77 -14.16 -8.50
CA ASN A 125 -9.09 -14.72 -8.32
C ASN A 125 -10.22 -13.85 -8.89
N SER A 126 -9.88 -12.73 -9.54
CA SER A 126 -10.82 -11.72 -10.04
C SER A 126 -11.82 -11.28 -8.96
N ARG A 127 -11.31 -10.84 -7.81
CA ARG A 127 -12.13 -10.39 -6.66
C ARG A 127 -11.76 -9.00 -6.20
N LEU A 128 -12.75 -8.35 -5.59
CA LEU A 128 -12.63 -7.08 -4.90
C LEU A 128 -13.05 -7.28 -3.45
N PHE A 129 -12.21 -6.85 -2.50
CA PHE A 129 -12.53 -6.83 -1.09
C PHE A 129 -12.79 -5.39 -0.65
N HIS A 130 -13.97 -5.14 -0.11
CA HIS A 130 -14.33 -3.88 0.53
C HIS A 130 -14.19 -4.04 2.04
N ILE A 131 -13.29 -3.27 2.63
CA ILE A 131 -12.89 -3.37 4.03
C ILE A 131 -13.22 -2.05 4.72
N SER A 132 -13.79 -2.12 5.91
CA SER A 132 -14.15 -0.98 6.73
C SER A 132 -12.92 -0.25 7.29
N THR A 133 -13.17 0.86 7.96
CA THR A 133 -12.16 1.68 8.65
C THR A 133 -11.42 0.92 9.76
N ASP A 134 -12.11 -0.02 10.42
CA ASP A 134 -11.63 -0.82 11.56
C ASP A 134 -11.08 -2.20 11.15
N GLY A 135 -10.98 -2.48 9.85
CA GLY A 135 -10.39 -3.72 9.35
C GLY A 135 -11.37 -4.90 9.26
N THR A 136 -12.67 -4.63 9.24
CA THR A 136 -13.71 -5.65 9.01
C THR A 136 -14.02 -5.79 7.52
N LEU A 137 -14.22 -7.02 7.05
CA LEU A 137 -14.68 -7.25 5.68
C LEU A 137 -16.17 -6.87 5.55
N LEU A 138 -16.46 -5.86 4.74
CA LEU A 138 -17.83 -5.43 4.45
C LEU A 138 -18.42 -6.22 3.30
N LYS A 139 -17.63 -6.42 2.24
CA LYS A 139 -18.08 -7.10 1.03
C LYS A 139 -16.93 -7.76 0.29
N ASN A 140 -17.22 -8.87 -0.37
CA ASN A 140 -16.30 -9.57 -1.27
C ASN A 140 -17.05 -9.91 -2.55
N ASP A 141 -16.71 -9.22 -3.63
CA ASP A 141 -17.37 -9.35 -4.92
C ASP A 141 -16.45 -10.00 -5.95
N ARG A 142 -17.04 -10.85 -6.79
CA ARG A 142 -16.38 -11.24 -8.04
C ARG A 142 -16.43 -10.09 -9.02
N TYR A 143 -15.32 -9.86 -9.70
CA TYR A 143 -15.21 -8.91 -10.78
C TYR A 143 -15.15 -9.66 -12.12
N SER A 144 -15.94 -9.23 -13.10
CA SER A 144 -16.08 -9.96 -14.38
C SER A 144 -14.77 -10.08 -15.14
N GLN A 145 -13.89 -9.08 -14.99
CA GLN A 145 -12.55 -9.06 -15.56
C GLN A 145 -11.51 -9.11 -14.43
N ARG A 146 -10.27 -9.48 -14.75
CA ARG A 146 -9.16 -9.46 -13.79
C ARG A 146 -8.82 -8.01 -13.37
N PRO A 147 -9.05 -7.59 -12.12
CA PRO A 147 -8.73 -6.23 -11.66
C PRO A 147 -7.25 -6.15 -11.28
N TRP A 148 -6.47 -5.36 -12.01
CA TRP A 148 -5.02 -5.19 -11.77
C TRP A 148 -4.69 -4.04 -10.83
N ASN A 149 -5.53 -3.01 -10.79
CA ASN A 149 -5.33 -1.86 -9.92
C ASN A 149 -6.68 -1.19 -9.63
N VAL A 150 -6.75 -0.47 -8.52
CA VAL A 150 -7.90 0.33 -8.15
C VAL A 150 -7.43 1.71 -7.68
N ILE A 151 -8.17 2.73 -8.09
CA ILE A 151 -7.99 4.10 -7.62
C ILE A 151 -9.34 4.72 -7.28
N GLN A 152 -9.37 5.57 -6.27
CA GLN A 152 -10.46 6.49 -6.01
C GLN A 152 -10.14 7.80 -6.74
N TRP A 153 -11.01 8.23 -7.64
CA TRP A 153 -10.93 9.52 -8.31
C TRP A 153 -12.04 10.45 -7.82
N GLY A 154 -11.65 11.44 -7.01
CA GLY A 154 -12.62 12.33 -6.36
C GLY A 154 -13.50 11.55 -5.38
N LYS A 155 -14.72 12.05 -5.12
CA LYS A 155 -15.61 11.47 -4.10
C LYS A 155 -16.46 10.30 -4.62
N TYR A 156 -16.75 10.26 -5.92
CA TYR A 156 -17.82 9.42 -6.47
C TYR A 156 -17.37 8.41 -7.52
N VAL A 157 -16.12 8.47 -7.97
CA VAL A 157 -15.66 7.60 -9.06
C VAL A 157 -14.57 6.65 -8.55
N ILE A 158 -14.78 5.36 -8.76
CA ILE A 158 -13.76 4.33 -8.58
C ILE A 158 -13.30 3.87 -9.95
N GLY A 159 -12.01 4.04 -10.22
CA GLY A 159 -11.37 3.53 -11.44
C GLY A 159 -10.72 2.17 -11.17
N ILE A 160 -11.11 1.15 -11.93
CA ILE A 160 -10.50 -0.18 -11.86
C ILE A 160 -9.80 -0.48 -13.19
N ARG A 161 -8.48 -0.65 -13.13
CA ARG A 161 -7.68 -1.03 -14.29
C ARG A 161 -7.77 -2.53 -14.53
N THR A 162 -8.08 -2.94 -15.74
CA THR A 162 -8.03 -4.33 -16.20
C THR A 162 -6.95 -4.47 -17.28
N ALA A 163 -6.92 -5.60 -17.99
CA ALA A 163 -6.07 -5.75 -19.17
C ALA A 163 -6.68 -5.05 -20.40
N GLU A 164 -8.00 -4.91 -20.44
CA GLU A 164 -8.76 -4.37 -21.57
C GLU A 164 -8.93 -2.84 -21.48
N GLY A 165 -8.84 -2.26 -20.29
CA GLY A 165 -8.97 -0.83 -20.11
C GLY A 165 -9.12 -0.39 -18.67
N ILE A 166 -9.89 0.67 -18.46
CA ILE A 166 -10.24 1.21 -17.15
C ILE A 166 -11.77 1.25 -17.07
N ASN A 167 -12.33 0.54 -16.09
CA ASN A 167 -13.75 0.60 -15.78
C ASN A 167 -13.98 1.67 -14.70
N LEU A 168 -14.89 2.59 -14.96
CA LEU A 168 -15.29 3.64 -14.02
C LEU A 168 -16.63 3.26 -13.39
N HIS A 169 -16.69 3.29 -12.06
CA HIS A 169 -17.89 3.04 -11.26
C HIS A 169 -18.22 4.28 -10.44
#